data_AF-A0A924KVF5-F1
#
_entry.id   AF-A0A924KVF5-F1
#
_cell.length_a   1.000
_cell.length_b   1.000
_cell.length_c   1.000
_cell.angle_alpha   90.00
_cell.angle_beta   90.00
_cell.angle_gamma   90.00
#
_symmetry.space_group_name_H-M   'P 1'
#
loop_
_entity.id
_entity.type
_entity.pdbx_description
1 polymer ?
#
loop_
_entity_poly.entity_id
_entity_poly.type
_entity_poly.pdbx_seq_one_letter_code
_entity_poly.pdbx_strand_id
1 'polypeptide(L)' 'SFGLMHLPDDDIAYAMPDFRPFIGTCKFNDCAHIDEPGCNVIKAGEQGKIAASRLTFYQVLVEQQRDLRVAHPDWKTYGK' A
#
# COMPACT_ATOMS: atom_id res chain seq x y z
N SER A 1 17.77 -10.62 -7.22
CA SER A 1 16.86 -10.22 -6.14
C SER A 1 15.54 -9.80 -6.78
N PHE A 2 14.40 -10.39 -6.41
CA PHE A 2 13.08 -10.03 -6.94
C PHE A 2 12.57 -8.80 -6.18
N GLY A 3 12.99 -7.61 -6.61
CA GLY A 3 12.63 -6.36 -5.95
C GLY A 3 11.35 -5.76 -6.52
N LEU A 4 10.34 -5.51 -5.68
CA LEU A 4 9.11 -4.73 -5.99
C LEU A 4 9.40 -3.22 -6.21
N MET A 5 10.66 -2.92 -6.54
CA MET A 5 11.33 -1.62 -6.55
C MET A 5 10.81 -0.68 -7.65
N HIS A 6 10.00 -1.19 -8.57
CA HIS A 6 9.49 -0.50 -9.75
C HIS A 6 7.99 -0.17 -9.64
N LEU A 7 7.32 -0.58 -8.56
CA LEU A 7 5.88 -0.35 -8.38
C LEU A 7 5.66 0.96 -7.58
N PRO A 8 4.85 1.92 -8.07
CA PRO A 8 4.28 2.97 -7.23
C PRO A 8 3.53 2.36 -6.03
N ASP A 9 3.37 3.12 -4.94
CA ASP A 9 2.79 2.58 -3.69
C ASP A 9 1.36 2.05 -3.93
N ASP A 10 0.62 2.72 -4.82
CA ASP A 10 -0.70 2.29 -5.26
C ASP A 10 -0.67 0.91 -5.92
N ASP A 11 0.37 0.59 -6.69
CA ASP A 11 0.52 -0.70 -7.36
C ASP A 11 0.72 -1.85 -6.35
N ILE A 12 1.29 -1.57 -5.18
CA ILE A 12 1.39 -2.55 -4.09
C ILE A 12 -0.01 -2.90 -3.58
N ALA A 13 -0.87 -1.89 -3.38
CA ALA A 13 -2.24 -2.09 -2.92
C ALA A 13 -3.06 -2.87 -3.97
N TYR A 14 -2.93 -2.53 -5.26
CA TYR A 14 -3.58 -3.25 -6.37
C TYR A 14 -3.08 -4.69 -6.53
N ALA A 15 -1.83 -4.96 -6.15
CA ALA A 15 -1.25 -6.30 -6.17
C ALA A 15 -1.81 -7.23 -5.07
N MET A 16 -2.56 -6.71 -4.08
CA MET A 16 -3.21 -7.50 -3.04
C MET A 16 -4.66 -7.85 -3.44
N PRO A 17 -4.98 -9.12 -3.75
CA PRO A 17 -6.32 -9.50 -4.20
C PRO A 17 -7.43 -9.15 -3.19
N ASP A 18 -7.12 -9.28 -1.90
CA ASP A 18 -8.03 -9.03 -0.78
C ASP A 18 -8.44 -7.54 -0.70
N PHE A 19 -7.64 -6.65 -1.27
CA PHE A 19 -7.85 -5.20 -1.20
C PHE A 19 -8.71 -4.72 -2.37
N ARG A 20 -8.66 -5.42 -3.52
CA ARG A 20 -9.33 -5.01 -4.78
C ARG A 20 -10.79 -4.56 -4.63
N PRO A 21 -11.65 -5.19 -3.79
CA PRO A 21 -13.03 -4.73 -3.61
C PRO A 21 -13.17 -3.38 -2.92
N PHE A 22 -12.11 -2.92 -2.24
CA PHE A 22 -12.11 -1.71 -1.39
C PHE A 22 -11.27 -0.57 -1.98
N ILE A 23 -10.36 -0.87 -2.90
CA ILE A 23 -9.57 0.15 -3.62
C ILE A 23 -10.50 1.10 -4.38
N GLY A 24 -10.19 2.40 -4.34
CA GLY A 24 -11.00 3.45 -5.00
C GLY A 24 -12.33 3.77 -4.31
N THR A 25 -12.66 3.08 -3.21
CA THR A 25 -13.89 3.37 -2.43
C THR A 25 -13.63 4.24 -1.20
N CYS A 26 -12.37 4.57 -0.94
CA CYS A 26 -11.97 5.38 0.21
C CYS A 26 -12.52 6.81 0.12
N LYS A 27 -12.59 7.49 1.27
CA LYS A 27 -13.04 8.89 1.33
C LYS A 27 -12.18 9.84 0.47
N PHE A 28 -10.89 9.55 0.36
CA PHE A 28 -9.91 10.36 -0.38
C PHE A 28 -9.37 9.57 -1.58
N ASN A 29 -9.07 10.29 -2.66
CA ASN A 29 -8.60 9.71 -3.92
C ASN A 29 -7.11 9.30 -3.86
N ASP A 30 -6.34 9.90 -2.96
CA ASP A 30 -4.91 9.69 -2.70
C ASP A 30 -4.66 8.94 -1.39
N CYS A 31 -5.62 8.11 -0.98
CA CYS A 31 -5.52 7.31 0.24
C CYS A 31 -4.45 6.22 0.08
N ALA A 32 -3.39 6.27 0.90
CA ALA A 32 -2.33 5.27 0.93
C ALA A 32 -2.66 4.05 1.80
N HIS A 33 -3.80 4.06 2.48
CA HIS A 33 -4.32 2.96 3.31
C HIS A 33 -3.43 2.62 4.53
N ILE A 34 -2.81 3.64 5.13
CA ILE A 34 -1.93 3.50 6.31
C ILE A 34 -2.69 3.86 7.58
N ASP A 35 -3.12 5.11 7.70
CA ASP A 35 -3.79 5.66 8.88
C ASP A 35 -4.91 6.67 8.53
N GLU A 36 -5.29 6.78 7.26
CA GLU A 36 -6.18 7.85 6.82
C GLU A 36 -7.62 7.70 7.34
N PRO A 37 -8.23 8.79 7.82
CA PRO A 37 -9.60 8.76 8.32
C PRO A 37 -10.59 8.51 7.19
N GLY A 38 -11.38 7.44 7.32
CA GLY A 38 -12.34 7.05 6.29
C GLY A 38 -11.76 6.17 5.18
N CYS A 39 -10.58 5.59 5.39
CA CYS A 39 -10.06 4.51 4.56
C CYS A 39 -10.94 3.26 4.66
N ASN A 40 -11.47 2.79 3.53
CA ASN A 40 -12.31 1.59 3.50
C ASN A 40 -11.50 0.29 3.57
N VAL A 41 -10.21 0.33 3.23
CA VAL A 41 -9.30 -0.81 3.41
C VAL A 41 -9.07 -1.07 4.91
N ILE A 42 -8.79 -0.02 5.70
CA ILE A 42 -8.63 -0.12 7.16
C ILE A 42 -9.93 -0.62 7.80
N LYS A 43 -11.08 -0.03 7.44
CA LYS A 43 -12.39 -0.49 7.92
C LYS A 43 -12.68 -1.95 7.55
N ALA A 44 -12.27 -2.40 6.36
CA ALA A 44 -12.42 -3.79 5.95
C ALA A 44 -11.54 -4.72 6.80
N GLY A 45 -10.35 -4.28 7.22
CA GLY A 45 -9.52 -4.97 8.21
C GLY A 45 -10.19 -5.08 9.58
N GLU A 46 -10.74 -3.97 10.09
CA GLU A 46 -11.48 -3.93 11.37
C GLU A 46 -12.73 -4.83 11.35
N GLN A 47 -13.40 -4.94 10.20
CA GLN A 47 -14.59 -5.78 10.01
C GLN A 47 -14.25 -7.25 9.71
N GLY A 48 -12.96 -7.62 9.64
CA GLY A 48 -12.53 -8.99 9.32
C GLY A 48 -12.74 -9.40 7.86
N LYS A 49 -13.04 -8.45 6.96
CA LYS A 49 -13.12 -8.69 5.51
C LYS A 49 -11.75 -8.78 4.86
N ILE A 50 -10.76 -8.13 5.46
CA ILE A 50 -9.33 -8.31 5.18
C ILE A 50 -8.71 -8.90 6.44
N ALA A 51 -7.89 -9.94 6.30
CA ALA A 51 -7.17 -10.48 7.45
C ALA A 51 -6.23 -9.42 8.04
N ALA A 52 -6.25 -9.22 9.36
CA ALA A 52 -5.43 -8.20 10.02
C ALA A 52 -3.93 -8.33 9.66
N SER A 53 -3.42 -9.56 9.57
CA SER A 53 -2.04 -9.83 9.14
C SER A 53 -1.73 -9.31 7.74
N ARG A 54 -2.71 -9.31 6.82
CA ARG A 54 -2.55 -8.78 5.45
C ARG A 54 -2.48 -7.27 5.45
N LEU A 55 -3.33 -6.61 6.25
CA LEU A 55 -3.29 -5.15 6.41
C LEU A 55 -1.97 -4.70 7.04
N THR A 56 -1.53 -5.36 8.13
CA THR A 56 -0.24 -5.06 8.76
C THR A 56 0.93 -5.29 7.81
N PHE A 57 0.91 -6.39 7.04
CA PHE A 57 1.96 -6.67 6.06
C PHE A 57 2.05 -5.57 4.99
N TYR A 58 0.91 -5.11 4.48
CA TYR A 58 0.85 -4.00 3.54
C TYR A 58 1.46 -2.72 4.10
N GLN A 59 1.06 -2.34 5.32
CA GLN A 59 1.54 -1.12 5.98
C GLN A 59 3.06 -1.13 6.14
N VAL A 60 3.61 -2.24 6.66
CA VAL A 60 5.06 -2.43 6.82
C VAL A 60 5.79 -2.33 5.48
N LEU A 61 5.25 -2.96 4.44
CA LEU A 61 5.86 -2.96 3.11
C LEU A 61 5.92 -1.55 2.51
N VAL A 62 4.83 -0.78 2.63
CA VAL A 62 4.76 0.60 2.10
C VAL A 62 5.67 1.53 2.88
N GLU A 63 5.73 1.42 4.21
CA GLU A 63 6.66 2.18 5.03
C GLU A 63 8.13 1.90 4.65
N GLN A 64 8.50 0.62 4.52
CA GLN A 64 9.85 0.24 4.07
C GLN A 64 10.16 0.79 2.69
N GLN A 65 9.19 0.75 1.76
CA GLN A 65 9.37 1.30 0.42
C GLN A 65 9.58 2.82 0.44
N ARG A 66 8.85 3.55 1.31
CA ARG A 66 9.02 5.00 1.50
C ARG A 66 10.39 5.32 2.06
N ASP A 67 10.82 4.61 3.09
CA ASP A 67 12.14 4.79 3.71
C ASP A 67 13.27 4.56 2.70
N LEU A 68 13.16 3.51 1.90
CA LEU A 68 14.13 3.20 0.84
C LEU A 68 14.18 4.29 -0.23
N ARG A 69 13.04 4.87 -0.62
CA ARG A 69 13.01 5.99 -1.58
C ARG A 69 13.61 7.28 -1.01
N VAL A 70 13.48 7.52 0.29
CA VAL A 70 14.13 8.66 0.97
C VAL A 70 15.63 8.44 1.05
N ALA A 71 16.08 7.22 1.39
CA ALA A 71 17.49 6.87 1.51
C ALA A 71 18.23 6.87 0.16
N HIS A 72 17.54 6.56 -0.94
CA HIS A 72 18.13 6.44 -2.28
C HIS A 72 17.38 7.30 -3.32
N PRO A 73 17.55 8.63 -3.28
CA PRO A 73 16.83 9.55 -4.18
C PRO A 73 17.20 9.38 -5.66
N ASP A 74 18.38 8.82 -5.96
CA ASP A 74 18.90 8.52 -7.30
C ASP A 74 18.17 7.35 -7.99
N TRP A 75 17.53 6.48 -7.21
CA TRP A 75 16.77 5.32 -7.70
C TRP A 75 15.37 5.71 -8.24
N LYS A 76 15.03 7.00 -8.36
CA LYS A 76 13.83 7.40 -9.16
C LYS A 76 13.86 6.94 -10.62
N THR A 77 15.01 6.50 -11.15
CA THR A 77 15.21 6.15 -12.56
C THR A 77 15.31 4.65 -12.84
N TYR A 78 15.40 3.78 -11.82
CA TYR A 78 15.56 2.33 -12.03
C TYR A 78 14.17 1.70 -12.23
N GLY A 79 13.74 1.59 -13.49
CA GLY A 79 12.43 1.08 -13.86
C GLY A 79 11.78 1.75 -15.08
N LYS A 80 12.47 2.67 -15.75
CA LYS A 80 12.15 3.03 -17.15
C LYS A 80 12.86 2.11 -18.14
#